data_AF-A0A328SGD5-F1
#
_entry.id   AF-A0A328SGD5-F1
#
_cell.length_a   1.000
_cell.length_b   1.000
_cell.length_c   1.000
_cell.angle_alpha   90.00
_cell.angle_beta   90.00
_cell.angle_gamma   90.00
#
_symmetry.space_group_name_H-M   'P 1'
#
loop_
_entity.id
_entity.type
_entity.pdbx_description
1 polymer ?
#
loop_
_entity_poly.entity_id
_entity_poly.type
_entity_poly.pdbx_seq_one_letter_code
_entity_poly.pdbx_strand_id
1 'polypeptide(L)'
;MSNTENKYFAPPWMKYPNCPSESLFWKNGSGAEYLLEYEKLDIEDEEYLNLFPKPLVYTDDVKADDSLSDEAHEYLDYEFKPLFVKLWTPDAKPKYSPEYVEDEYIFMYDTLYDDKSNVVQIGVKHYHSLAQLVTFAQMLLSDISSSLWDELKYTVYLNSIYYFFVSDINFVNEILHTGDKVIVYKSDNLELGMNKNDDGNLVGENLMGIAMMQARDEIKRVYANYDLIDWELSGGANSVERCMCNHH
;
A
#
# COMPACT_ATOMS: atom_id res chain seq x y z
N MET A 1 0.94 3.54 33.16
CA MET A 1 2.22 2.82 33.37
C MET A 1 2.17 1.57 32.52
N SER A 2 2.47 1.66 31.22
CA SER A 2 2.70 0.52 30.35
C SER A 2 4.21 0.29 30.31
N ASN A 3 4.67 -0.69 31.08
CA ASN A 3 6.06 -1.11 31.06
C ASN A 3 6.21 -2.18 29.97
N THR A 4 6.25 -1.74 28.72
CA THR A 4 6.79 -2.50 27.60
C THR A 4 7.97 -1.67 27.12
N GLU A 5 9.16 -1.97 27.64
CA GLU A 5 10.39 -1.39 27.11
C GLU A 5 10.40 -1.64 25.59
N ASN A 6 10.40 -0.58 24.79
CA ASN A 6 10.67 -0.65 23.36
C ASN A 6 12.03 -1.35 23.19
N LYS A 7 12.08 -2.47 22.46
CA LYS A 7 13.25 -3.37 22.46
C LYS A 7 13.82 -3.67 21.09
N TYR A 8 13.05 -3.41 20.03
CA TYR A 8 13.41 -3.89 18.70
C TYR A 8 13.89 -2.75 17.82
N PHE A 9 14.99 -2.98 17.12
CA PHE A 9 15.40 -2.13 16.02
C PHE A 9 14.34 -2.21 14.91
N ALA A 10 14.03 -1.10 14.25
CA ALA A 10 12.98 -1.10 13.23
C ALA A 10 13.44 -1.87 11.98
N PRO A 11 12.57 -2.67 11.35
CA PRO A 11 12.91 -3.28 10.08
C PRO A 11 12.95 -2.24 8.95
N PRO A 12 13.71 -2.47 7.86
CA PRO A 12 13.80 -1.56 6.73
C PRO A 12 12.45 -1.15 6.13
N TRP A 13 11.49 -2.08 6.04
CA TRP A 13 10.15 -1.83 5.49
C TRP A 13 9.20 -1.05 6.40
N MET A 14 9.58 -0.78 7.66
CA MET A 14 8.84 0.13 8.54
C MET A 14 9.55 1.47 8.70
N LYS A 15 10.89 1.47 8.70
CA LYS A 15 11.69 2.69 8.73
C LYS A 15 11.54 3.48 7.43
N TYR A 16 11.51 2.80 6.29
CA TYR A 16 11.41 3.42 4.97
C TYR A 16 10.32 2.72 4.16
N PRO A 17 9.05 2.72 4.59
CA PRO A 17 7.99 1.87 4.03
C PRO A 17 7.74 2.11 2.53
N ASN A 18 8.09 3.30 2.05
CA ASN A 18 8.03 3.69 0.65
C ASN A 18 9.20 3.19 -0.22
N CYS A 19 10.17 2.46 0.33
CA CYS A 19 11.38 2.05 -0.37
C CYS A 19 11.48 0.51 -0.44
N PRO A 20 10.79 -0.13 -1.41
CA PRO A 20 10.87 -1.59 -1.57
C PRO A 20 12.32 -2.06 -1.79
N SER A 21 12.59 -3.35 -1.52
CA SER A 21 13.93 -3.95 -1.46
C SER A 21 14.80 -3.70 -2.70
N GLU A 22 14.18 -3.61 -3.87
CA GLU A 22 14.85 -3.45 -5.17
C GLU A 22 15.20 -1.98 -5.46
N SER A 23 14.72 -1.06 -4.64
CA SER A 23 14.93 0.38 -4.81
C SER A 23 16.41 0.76 -4.80
N LEU A 24 16.79 1.65 -5.73
CA LEU A 24 18.12 2.28 -5.72
C LEU A 24 18.39 3.11 -4.46
N PHE A 25 17.36 3.45 -3.69
CA PHE A 25 17.48 4.09 -2.37
C PHE A 25 18.45 3.34 -1.44
N TRP A 26 18.45 2.01 -1.51
CA TRP A 26 19.28 1.16 -0.66
C TRP A 26 20.76 1.12 -1.08
N LYS A 27 21.10 1.68 -2.23
CA LYS A 27 22.48 1.62 -2.77
C LYS A 27 23.37 2.78 -2.32
N ASN A 28 22.81 3.85 -1.75
CA ASN A 28 23.58 4.99 -1.25
C ASN A 28 22.82 5.80 -0.18
N GLY A 29 23.52 6.75 0.45
CA GLY A 29 22.92 7.70 1.40
C GLY A 29 22.34 7.04 2.64
N SER A 30 21.28 7.65 3.17
CA SER A 30 20.64 7.20 4.42
C SER A 30 20.08 5.78 4.35
N GLY A 31 19.60 5.35 3.19
CA GLY A 31 19.13 3.97 2.99
C GLY A 31 20.25 2.95 3.17
N ALA A 32 21.38 3.15 2.49
CA ALA A 32 22.53 2.27 2.60
C ALA A 32 23.12 2.25 4.03
N GLU A 33 23.26 3.42 4.65
CA GLU A 33 23.74 3.53 6.04
C GLU A 33 22.83 2.77 7.01
N TYR A 34 21.51 2.90 6.85
CA TYR A 34 20.54 2.22 7.70
C TYR A 34 20.59 0.69 7.52
N LEU A 35 20.71 0.20 6.28
CA LEU A 35 20.85 -1.23 6.02
C LEU A 35 22.11 -1.81 6.65
N LEU A 36 23.24 -1.10 6.59
CA LEU A 36 24.47 -1.55 7.25
C LEU A 36 24.30 -1.71 8.76
N GLU A 37 23.56 -0.80 9.42
CA GLU A 37 23.26 -0.97 10.85
C GLU A 37 22.29 -2.12 11.11
N TYR A 38 21.25 -2.27 10.27
CA TYR A 38 20.28 -3.35 10.38
C TYR A 38 20.94 -4.73 10.19
N GLU A 39 21.83 -4.89 9.20
CA GLU A 39 22.53 -6.14 8.91
C GLU A 39 23.49 -6.57 10.02
N LYS A 40 24.11 -5.62 10.73
CA LYS A 40 24.98 -5.93 11.89
C LYS A 40 24.24 -6.58 13.05
N LEU A 41 22.93 -6.42 13.12
CA LEU A 41 22.11 -7.05 14.15
C LEU A 41 22.00 -8.56 13.94
N ASP A 42 22.38 -9.06 12.75
CA ASP A 42 22.39 -10.49 12.40
C ASP A 42 21.05 -11.15 12.72
N ILE A 43 19.96 -10.46 12.34
CA ILE A 43 18.60 -10.90 12.60
C ILE A 43 18.27 -12.04 11.64
N GLU A 44 18.69 -13.25 12.00
CA GLU A 44 18.25 -14.52 11.41
C GLU A 44 17.06 -15.14 12.18
N ASP A 45 16.53 -14.40 13.15
CA ASP A 45 15.52 -14.88 14.08
C ASP A 45 14.13 -14.89 13.44
N GLU A 46 13.59 -16.10 13.25
CA GLU A 46 12.21 -16.33 12.83
C GLU A 46 11.22 -15.61 13.78
N GLU A 47 11.55 -15.48 15.07
CA GLU A 47 10.76 -14.74 16.05
C GLU A 47 10.66 -13.25 15.68
N TYR A 48 11.76 -12.62 15.26
CA TYR A 48 11.75 -11.23 14.84
C TYR A 48 10.91 -11.03 13.58
N LEU A 49 11.08 -11.89 12.57
CA LEU A 49 10.30 -11.80 11.33
C LEU A 49 8.82 -12.13 11.53
N ASN A 50 8.48 -12.92 12.56
CA ASN A 50 7.10 -13.15 12.97
C ASN A 50 6.49 -11.91 13.67
N LEU A 51 7.28 -11.19 14.47
CA LEU A 51 6.85 -9.93 15.09
C LEU A 51 6.70 -8.81 14.05
N PHE A 52 7.64 -8.74 13.12
CA PHE A 52 7.68 -7.73 12.08
C PHE A 52 7.72 -8.42 10.73
N PRO A 53 6.58 -8.83 10.17
CA PRO A 53 6.60 -9.49 8.88
C PRO A 53 6.80 -8.47 7.75
N LYS A 54 7.45 -8.89 6.67
CA LYS A 54 7.57 -8.08 5.45
C LYS A 54 6.19 -7.89 4.81
N PRO A 55 5.86 -6.68 4.34
CA PRO A 55 4.68 -6.48 3.52
C PRO A 55 4.85 -7.13 2.13
N LEU A 56 3.75 -7.49 1.48
CA LEU A 56 3.74 -8.12 0.16
C LEU A 56 4.49 -7.30 -0.89
N VAL A 57 4.39 -5.96 -0.82
CA VAL A 57 5.14 -5.02 -1.67
C VAL A 57 6.67 -5.11 -1.54
N TYR A 58 7.20 -5.76 -0.50
CA TYR A 58 8.64 -6.01 -0.27
C TYR A 58 9.06 -7.45 -0.56
N THR A 59 8.16 -8.24 -1.13
CA THR A 59 8.40 -9.65 -1.47
C THR A 59 8.05 -9.89 -2.93
N ASP A 60 8.49 -11.02 -3.47
CA ASP A 60 8.05 -11.53 -4.79
C ASP A 60 7.40 -12.91 -4.62
N ASP A 61 6.76 -13.12 -3.47
CA ASP A 61 6.25 -14.43 -3.03
C ASP A 61 4.98 -14.83 -3.81
N VAL A 62 4.21 -13.84 -4.27
CA VAL A 62 3.00 -14.08 -5.08
C VAL A 62 3.40 -14.25 -6.54
N LYS A 63 3.22 -15.47 -7.06
CA LYS A 63 3.43 -15.79 -8.48
C LYS A 63 2.14 -15.65 -9.26
N ALA A 64 2.27 -15.21 -10.51
CA ALA A 64 1.18 -15.14 -11.47
C ALA A 64 0.58 -16.52 -11.71
N ASP A 65 -0.75 -16.58 -11.79
CA ASP A 65 -1.51 -17.77 -12.17
C ASP A 65 -1.72 -17.81 -13.69
N ASP A 66 -1.90 -19.02 -14.24
CA ASP A 66 -2.12 -19.30 -15.67
C ASP A 66 -3.36 -18.59 -16.26
N SER A 67 -4.21 -17.99 -15.44
CA SER A 67 -5.34 -17.15 -15.88
C SER A 67 -4.94 -15.77 -16.43
N LEU A 68 -3.71 -15.31 -16.17
CA LEU A 68 -3.16 -14.09 -16.76
C LEU A 68 -2.56 -14.37 -18.15
N SER A 69 -2.57 -13.36 -19.03
CA SER A 69 -1.99 -13.48 -20.37
C SER A 69 -0.47 -13.71 -20.35
N ASP A 70 0.09 -14.24 -21.45
CA ASP A 70 1.54 -14.38 -21.62
C ASP A 70 2.21 -12.99 -21.53
N GLU A 71 1.56 -11.95 -22.07
CA GLU A 71 2.03 -10.56 -21.98
C GLU A 71 2.06 -10.07 -20.52
N ALA A 72 1.07 -10.43 -19.69
CA ALA A 72 1.07 -10.08 -18.27
C ALA A 72 2.19 -10.80 -17.52
N HIS A 73 2.45 -12.08 -17.82
CA HIS A 73 3.59 -12.81 -17.26
C HIS A 73 4.93 -12.16 -17.63
N GLU A 74 5.13 -11.86 -18.91
CA GLU A 74 6.35 -11.19 -19.39
C GLU A 74 6.55 -9.83 -18.71
N TYR A 75 5.48 -9.03 -18.57
CA TYR A 75 5.55 -7.74 -17.89
C TYR A 75 5.85 -7.88 -16.40
N LEU A 76 5.27 -8.87 -15.71
CA LEU A 76 5.51 -9.09 -14.29
C LEU A 76 6.93 -9.59 -14.00
N ASP A 77 7.57 -10.28 -14.94
CA ASP A 77 8.98 -10.70 -14.82
C ASP A 77 9.97 -9.64 -15.33
N TYR A 78 9.48 -8.54 -15.91
CA TYR A 78 10.32 -7.50 -16.49
C TYR A 78 11.06 -6.68 -15.41
N GLU A 79 12.39 -6.75 -15.40
CA GLU A 79 13.27 -6.11 -14.39
C GLU A 79 13.12 -4.58 -14.32
N PHE A 80 12.76 -3.92 -15.42
CA PHE A 80 12.65 -2.46 -15.46
C PHE A 80 11.22 -1.94 -15.29
N LYS A 81 10.27 -2.80 -14.92
CA LYS A 81 8.91 -2.36 -14.56
C LYS A 81 8.95 -1.44 -13.33
N PRO A 82 7.93 -0.58 -13.12
CA PRO A 82 7.86 0.22 -11.90
C PRO A 82 7.82 -0.66 -10.65
N LEU A 83 8.57 -0.26 -9.62
CA LEU A 83 8.76 -1.01 -8.37
C LEU A 83 7.45 -1.37 -7.64
N PHE A 84 6.37 -0.63 -7.89
CA PHE A 84 5.09 -0.82 -7.21
C PHE A 84 4.13 -1.76 -7.93
N VAL A 85 4.45 -2.26 -9.13
CA VAL A 85 3.55 -3.22 -9.79
C VAL A 85 3.89 -4.64 -9.31
N LYS A 86 3.35 -5.00 -8.14
CA LYS A 86 3.53 -6.30 -7.48
C LYS A 86 2.20 -6.99 -7.24
N LEU A 87 2.12 -8.29 -7.52
CA LEU A 87 0.90 -9.07 -7.27
C LEU A 87 0.65 -9.26 -5.77
N TRP A 88 -0.62 -9.17 -5.39
CA TRP A 88 -1.11 -9.53 -4.04
C TRP A 88 -2.00 -10.76 -4.08
N THR A 89 -2.58 -11.06 -5.25
CA THR A 89 -3.24 -12.32 -5.59
C THR A 89 -2.63 -12.86 -6.88
N PRO A 90 -2.58 -14.19 -7.06
CA PRO A 90 -2.02 -14.80 -8.28
C PRO A 90 -2.69 -14.35 -9.58
N ASP A 91 -3.99 -14.05 -9.53
CA ASP A 91 -4.82 -13.69 -10.69
C ASP A 91 -5.01 -12.18 -10.87
N ALA A 92 -4.27 -11.35 -10.11
CA ALA A 92 -4.37 -9.89 -10.08
C ALA A 92 -5.77 -9.32 -9.75
N LYS A 93 -6.70 -10.14 -9.25
CA LYS A 93 -8.07 -9.73 -8.94
C LYS A 93 -8.28 -9.39 -7.47
N PRO A 94 -9.37 -8.66 -7.15
CA PRO A 94 -9.73 -8.42 -5.76
C PRO A 94 -9.95 -9.72 -4.98
N LYS A 95 -9.32 -9.84 -3.81
CA LYS A 95 -9.58 -10.90 -2.81
C LYS A 95 -11.03 -10.93 -2.32
N TYR A 96 -11.71 -9.78 -2.32
CA TYR A 96 -13.05 -9.62 -1.76
C TYR A 96 -14.08 -9.27 -2.83
N SER A 97 -15.28 -9.79 -2.64
CA SER A 97 -16.51 -9.33 -3.29
C SER A 97 -17.49 -8.95 -2.17
N PRO A 98 -17.39 -7.72 -1.62
CA PRO A 98 -18.16 -7.35 -0.44
C PRO A 98 -19.64 -7.17 -0.76
N GLU A 99 -20.48 -7.50 0.21
CA GLU A 99 -21.89 -7.11 0.22
C GLU A 99 -22.02 -5.73 0.89
N TYR A 100 -22.84 -4.86 0.31
CA TYR A 100 -23.04 -3.50 0.80
C TYR A 100 -24.34 -3.42 1.59
N VAL A 101 -24.27 -3.80 2.87
CA VAL A 101 -25.39 -3.69 3.80
C VAL A 101 -25.45 -2.26 4.36
N GLU A 102 -26.64 -1.64 4.28
CA GLU A 102 -26.86 -0.29 4.82
C GLU A 102 -26.50 -0.24 6.32
N ASP A 103 -25.92 0.88 6.75
CA ASP A 103 -25.35 1.10 8.09
C ASP A 103 -24.11 0.24 8.49
N GLU A 104 -23.69 -0.72 7.66
CA GLU A 104 -22.50 -1.55 7.94
C GLU A 104 -21.22 -1.08 7.21
N TYR A 105 -21.36 -0.26 6.17
CA TYR A 105 -20.23 0.34 5.46
C TYR A 105 -19.93 1.78 5.92
N ILE A 106 -18.71 2.23 5.63
CA ILE A 106 -18.30 3.63 5.75
C ILE A 106 -17.96 4.20 4.39
N PHE A 107 -18.04 5.53 4.26
CA PHE A 107 -17.61 6.23 3.06
C PHE A 107 -16.17 6.75 3.20
N MET A 108 -15.38 6.52 2.16
CA MET A 108 -14.19 7.30 1.86
C MET A 108 -14.42 8.07 0.56
N TYR A 109 -13.96 9.31 0.49
CA TYR A 109 -14.25 10.21 -0.62
C TYR A 109 -13.10 10.25 -1.62
N ASP A 110 -13.46 10.49 -2.88
CA ASP A 110 -12.52 10.57 -4.00
C ASP A 110 -11.57 11.76 -3.97
N THR A 111 -11.79 12.70 -3.05
CA THR A 111 -10.84 13.79 -2.75
C THR A 111 -9.43 13.27 -2.47
N LEU A 112 -9.30 12.05 -1.94
CA LEU A 112 -8.02 11.39 -1.72
C LEU A 112 -7.23 11.17 -3.02
N TYR A 113 -7.92 10.89 -4.13
CA TYR A 113 -7.29 10.52 -5.39
C TYR A 113 -6.47 11.66 -6.00
N ASP A 114 -7.05 12.85 -5.96
CA ASP A 114 -6.51 14.07 -6.55
C ASP A 114 -5.81 14.96 -5.53
N ASP A 115 -5.73 14.54 -4.26
CA ASP A 115 -5.04 15.29 -3.22
C ASP A 115 -3.56 15.48 -3.57
N LYS A 116 -3.15 16.75 -3.69
CA LYS A 116 -1.79 17.17 -4.03
C LYS A 116 -0.98 17.63 -2.83
N SER A 117 -1.58 17.62 -1.64
CA SER A 117 -0.89 18.01 -0.40
C SER A 117 0.12 16.95 0.04
N ASN A 118 -0.07 15.71 -0.41
CA ASN A 118 0.76 14.57 -0.05
C ASN A 118 1.56 14.06 -1.25
N VAL A 119 2.85 13.83 -1.04
CA VAL A 119 3.72 13.22 -2.05
C VAL A 119 3.84 11.72 -1.75
N VAL A 120 3.41 10.90 -2.69
CA VAL A 120 3.64 9.45 -2.66
C VAL A 120 5.04 9.18 -3.19
N GLN A 121 5.96 8.83 -2.30
CA GLN A 121 7.30 8.38 -2.68
C GLN A 121 7.29 6.88 -2.90
N ILE A 122 7.92 6.40 -3.97
CA ILE A 122 8.18 4.96 -4.19
C ILE A 122 9.63 4.82 -4.66
N GLY A 123 10.46 4.29 -3.77
CA GLY A 123 11.91 4.28 -3.91
C GLY A 123 12.45 5.70 -4.07
N VAL A 124 13.06 6.00 -5.21
CA VAL A 124 13.60 7.33 -5.55
C VAL A 124 12.61 8.21 -6.33
N LYS A 125 11.47 7.65 -6.75
CA LYS A 125 10.45 8.37 -7.52
C LYS A 125 9.44 9.03 -6.58
N HIS A 126 8.92 10.18 -7.02
CA HIS A 126 7.95 10.97 -6.27
C HIS A 126 6.75 11.26 -7.16
N TYR A 127 5.57 11.07 -6.60
CA TYR A 127 4.28 11.31 -7.25
C TYR A 127 3.48 12.28 -6.39
N HIS A 128 2.93 13.32 -6.99
CA HIS A 128 2.20 14.38 -6.31
C HIS A 128 0.76 14.01 -5.94
N SER A 129 0.24 12.88 -6.41
CA SER A 129 -1.07 12.36 -6.01
C SER A 129 -1.21 10.89 -6.40
N LEU A 130 -2.21 10.21 -5.86
CA LEU A 130 -2.62 8.88 -6.31
C LEU A 130 -2.98 8.90 -7.80
N ALA A 131 -3.71 9.92 -8.25
CA ALA A 131 -4.07 10.07 -9.66
C ALA A 131 -2.83 10.12 -10.57
N GLN A 132 -1.77 10.84 -10.19
CA GLN A 132 -0.55 10.90 -10.99
C GLN A 132 0.15 9.53 -11.07
N LEU A 133 0.24 8.82 -9.94
CA LEU A 133 0.84 7.49 -9.86
C LEU A 133 0.08 6.49 -10.74
N VAL A 134 -1.24 6.45 -10.61
CA VAL A 134 -2.12 5.56 -11.38
C VAL A 134 -2.05 5.90 -12.88
N THR A 135 -2.13 7.18 -13.24
CA THR A 135 -2.04 7.62 -14.64
C THR A 135 -0.70 7.20 -15.26
N PHE A 136 0.39 7.36 -14.53
CA PHE A 136 1.71 6.90 -14.98
C PHE A 136 1.73 5.39 -15.25
N ALA A 137 1.18 4.58 -14.35
CA ALA A 137 1.09 3.14 -14.54
C ALA A 137 0.21 2.78 -15.75
N GLN A 138 -0.96 3.42 -15.85
CA GLN A 138 -1.90 3.20 -16.94
C GLN A 138 -1.28 3.50 -18.29
N MET A 139 -0.55 4.63 -18.42
CA MET A 139 0.15 4.96 -19.66
C MET A 139 1.18 3.89 -20.03
N LEU A 140 2.02 3.47 -19.06
CA LEU A 140 3.02 2.43 -19.31
C LEU A 140 2.43 1.09 -19.76
N LEU A 141 1.36 0.65 -19.10
CA LEU A 141 0.71 -0.63 -19.40
C LEU A 141 -0.03 -0.56 -20.74
N SER A 142 -0.74 0.55 -21.00
CA SER A 142 -1.49 0.75 -22.25
C SER A 142 -0.59 0.91 -23.47
N ASP A 143 0.62 1.46 -23.29
CA ASP A 143 1.64 1.56 -24.36
C ASP A 143 2.16 0.18 -24.78
N ILE A 144 2.07 -0.83 -23.91
CA ILE A 144 2.37 -2.23 -24.23
C ILE A 144 1.16 -2.87 -24.92
N SER A 145 0.01 -2.89 -24.23
CA SER A 145 -1.28 -3.30 -24.80
C SER A 145 -2.45 -2.81 -23.97
N SER A 146 -3.61 -2.59 -24.60
CA SER A 146 -4.81 -2.16 -23.88
C SER A 146 -5.33 -3.23 -22.90
N SER A 147 -5.16 -4.51 -23.23
CA SER A 147 -5.59 -5.62 -22.35
C SER A 147 -4.75 -5.72 -21.08
N LEU A 148 -3.46 -5.36 -21.15
CA LEU A 148 -2.57 -5.44 -20.00
C LEU A 148 -2.99 -4.49 -18.88
N TRP A 149 -3.48 -3.29 -19.21
CA TRP A 149 -4.09 -2.40 -18.23
C TRP A 149 -5.31 -3.06 -17.58
N ASP A 150 -6.22 -3.63 -18.35
CA ASP A 150 -7.43 -4.26 -17.81
C ASP A 150 -7.12 -5.43 -16.88
N GLU A 151 -6.08 -6.21 -17.18
CA GLU A 151 -5.62 -7.33 -16.34
C GLU A 151 -4.94 -6.86 -15.04
N LEU A 152 -4.14 -5.78 -15.08
CA LEU A 152 -3.28 -5.37 -13.97
C LEU A 152 -3.74 -4.10 -13.22
N LYS A 153 -4.80 -3.42 -13.66
CA LYS A 153 -5.26 -2.15 -13.04
C LYS A 153 -5.57 -2.29 -11.56
N TYR A 154 -6.17 -3.40 -11.15
CA TYR A 154 -6.47 -3.63 -9.74
C TYR A 154 -5.19 -3.74 -8.90
N THR A 155 -4.19 -4.46 -9.40
CA THR A 155 -2.84 -4.51 -8.82
C THR A 155 -2.26 -3.10 -8.69
N VAL A 156 -2.39 -2.26 -9.71
CA VAL A 156 -1.94 -0.86 -9.66
C VAL A 156 -2.64 -0.07 -8.56
N TYR A 157 -3.98 -0.15 -8.46
CA TYR A 157 -4.74 0.56 -7.42
C TYR A 157 -4.33 0.12 -6.02
N LEU A 158 -4.23 -1.20 -5.79
CA LEU A 158 -3.88 -1.77 -4.49
C LEU A 158 -2.51 -1.33 -4.01
N ASN A 159 -1.49 -1.42 -4.87
CA ASN A 159 -0.15 -0.97 -4.50
C ASN A 159 -0.09 0.55 -4.30
N SER A 160 -0.78 1.33 -5.13
CA SER A 160 -0.83 2.79 -5.00
C SER A 160 -1.43 3.21 -3.66
N ILE A 161 -2.53 2.58 -3.27
CA ILE A 161 -3.20 2.81 -1.98
C ILE A 161 -2.33 2.39 -0.81
N TYR A 162 -1.66 1.24 -0.90
CA TYR A 162 -0.74 0.80 0.13
C TYR A 162 0.37 1.85 0.37
N TYR A 163 1.08 2.26 -0.69
CA TYR A 163 2.15 3.25 -0.59
C TYR A 163 1.66 4.62 -0.12
N PHE A 164 0.44 5.01 -0.48
CA PHE A 164 -0.17 6.21 0.05
C PHE A 164 -0.37 6.12 1.57
N PHE A 165 -1.02 5.06 2.08
CA PHE A 165 -1.29 4.95 3.52
C PHE A 165 -0.01 4.84 4.35
N VAL A 166 0.98 4.07 3.91
CA VAL A 166 2.22 3.88 4.69
C VAL A 166 3.18 5.08 4.61
N SER A 167 2.87 6.09 3.79
CA SER A 167 3.67 7.30 3.68
C SER A 167 3.68 8.14 4.97
N ASP A 168 2.62 8.04 5.77
CA ASP A 168 2.46 8.77 7.02
C ASP A 168 1.73 7.90 8.06
N ILE A 169 2.26 7.84 9.29
CA ILE A 169 1.68 7.07 10.39
C ILE A 169 0.26 7.53 10.74
N ASN A 170 -0.10 8.79 10.48
CA ASN A 170 -1.46 9.28 10.66
C ASN A 170 -2.43 8.60 9.69
N PHE A 171 -2.02 8.36 8.43
CA PHE A 171 -2.82 7.64 7.45
C PHE A 171 -2.91 6.14 7.76
N VAL A 172 -1.81 5.53 8.21
CA VAL A 172 -1.82 4.15 8.76
C VAL A 172 -2.86 4.03 9.88
N ASN A 173 -2.82 4.96 10.83
CA ASN A 173 -3.78 4.99 11.93
C ASN A 173 -5.21 5.15 11.39
N GLU A 174 -5.47 6.13 10.52
CA GLU A 174 -6.81 6.37 9.95
C GLU A 174 -7.40 5.13 9.28
N ILE A 175 -6.64 4.42 8.45
CA ILE A 175 -7.15 3.22 7.78
C ILE A 175 -7.40 2.07 8.78
N LEU A 176 -6.57 1.93 9.82
CA LEU A 176 -6.79 0.94 10.87
C LEU A 176 -8.01 1.25 11.75
N HIS A 177 -8.31 2.54 12.00
CA HIS A 177 -9.50 2.97 12.74
C HIS A 177 -10.82 2.61 12.06
N THR A 178 -10.80 2.31 10.76
CA THR A 178 -11.99 1.81 10.05
C THR A 178 -12.46 0.44 10.57
N GLY A 179 -11.60 -0.27 11.32
CA GLY A 179 -11.88 -1.60 11.84
C GLY A 179 -12.12 -2.58 10.71
N ASP A 180 -13.09 -3.48 10.89
CA ASP A 180 -13.43 -4.49 9.88
C ASP A 180 -14.59 -4.04 8.97
N LYS A 181 -14.98 -2.76 8.99
CA LYS A 181 -16.10 -2.24 8.18
C LYS A 181 -15.80 -2.30 6.69
N VAL A 182 -16.83 -2.50 5.88
CA VAL A 182 -16.75 -2.36 4.41
C VAL A 182 -16.50 -0.90 4.07
N ILE A 183 -15.56 -0.64 3.16
CA ILE A 183 -15.24 0.71 2.69
C ILE A 183 -15.91 0.91 1.34
N VAL A 184 -16.83 1.86 1.26
CA VAL A 184 -17.39 2.36 0.00
C VAL A 184 -16.60 3.60 -0.40
N TYR A 185 -15.87 3.50 -1.50
CA TYR A 185 -15.19 4.63 -2.11
C TYR A 185 -16.19 5.42 -2.94
N LYS A 186 -16.58 6.60 -2.47
CA LYS A 186 -17.58 7.44 -3.12
C LYS A 186 -16.93 8.21 -4.27
N SER A 187 -17.33 7.89 -5.50
CA SER A 187 -16.79 8.50 -6.72
C SER A 187 -17.82 8.46 -7.84
N ASP A 188 -17.76 9.45 -8.74
CA ASP A 188 -18.54 9.42 -10.00
C ASP A 188 -17.91 8.50 -11.05
N ASN A 189 -16.65 8.08 -10.85
CA ASN A 189 -16.06 7.00 -11.63
C ASN A 189 -16.51 5.65 -11.05
N LEU A 190 -17.51 5.04 -11.68
CA LEU A 190 -18.15 3.80 -11.23
C LEU A 190 -17.25 2.56 -11.32
N GLU A 191 -16.07 2.63 -11.94
CA GLU A 191 -15.06 1.58 -11.83
C GLU A 191 -14.27 1.72 -10.53
N LEU A 192 -13.80 2.94 -10.23
CA LEU A 192 -13.01 3.19 -9.02
C LEU A 192 -13.85 3.11 -7.74
N GLY A 193 -15.09 3.59 -7.79
CA GLY A 193 -15.95 3.78 -6.64
C GLY A 193 -17.40 3.36 -6.86
N MET A 194 -18.25 3.87 -5.99
CA MET A 194 -19.71 3.73 -6.09
C MET A 194 -20.40 5.06 -5.83
N ASN A 195 -21.60 5.21 -6.36
CA ASN A 195 -22.53 6.28 -6.00
C ASN A 195 -23.94 5.70 -5.79
N LYS A 196 -24.84 6.46 -5.18
CA LYS A 196 -26.26 6.08 -5.08
C LYS A 196 -26.97 6.48 -6.36
N ASN A 197 -27.74 5.56 -6.95
CA ASN A 197 -28.65 5.86 -8.05
C ASN A 197 -29.94 6.57 -7.54
N ASP A 198 -30.86 6.89 -8.45
CA ASP A 198 -32.12 7.58 -8.11
C ASP A 198 -32.99 6.80 -7.10
N ASP A 199 -32.88 5.48 -7.08
CA ASP A 199 -33.59 4.59 -6.15
C ASP A 199 -32.87 4.47 -4.79
N GLY A 200 -31.72 5.14 -4.61
CA GLY A 200 -30.90 5.10 -3.41
C GLY A 200 -29.95 3.90 -3.30
N ASN A 201 -29.90 3.04 -4.31
CA ASN A 201 -29.03 1.85 -4.35
C ASN A 201 -27.60 2.21 -4.75
N LEU A 202 -26.62 1.60 -4.09
CA LEU A 202 -25.22 1.74 -4.48
C LEU A 202 -24.96 1.04 -5.82
N VAL A 203 -24.34 1.77 -6.75
CA VAL A 203 -23.94 1.29 -8.07
C VAL A 203 -22.46 1.62 -8.30
N GLY A 204 -21.72 0.68 -8.89
CA GLY A 204 -20.29 0.77 -9.16
C GLY A 204 -19.52 -0.48 -8.73
N GLU A 205 -18.26 -0.57 -9.12
CA GLU A 205 -17.37 -1.72 -8.85
C GLU A 205 -16.56 -1.54 -7.56
N ASN A 206 -16.41 -0.31 -7.07
CA ASN A 206 -15.71 0.01 -5.82
C ASN A 206 -14.26 -0.49 -5.74
N LEU A 207 -13.53 -0.55 -6.87
CA LEU A 207 -12.18 -1.12 -6.89
C LEU A 207 -11.23 -0.45 -5.88
N MET A 208 -11.35 0.86 -5.69
CA MET A 208 -10.54 1.61 -4.73
C MET A 208 -10.92 1.29 -3.28
N GLY A 209 -12.20 1.15 -2.97
CA GLY A 209 -12.66 0.75 -1.63
C GLY A 209 -12.20 -0.65 -1.27
N ILE A 210 -12.25 -1.59 -2.23
CA ILE A 210 -11.76 -2.95 -2.03
C ILE A 210 -10.23 -2.97 -1.88
N ALA A 211 -9.51 -2.15 -2.65
CA ALA A 211 -8.06 -1.96 -2.51
C ALA A 211 -7.69 -1.41 -1.12
N MET A 212 -8.43 -0.42 -0.61
CA MET A 212 -8.26 0.12 0.75
C MET A 212 -8.47 -0.95 1.83
N MET A 213 -9.48 -1.82 1.67
CA MET A 213 -9.72 -2.92 2.60
C MET A 213 -8.57 -3.94 2.60
N GLN A 214 -8.06 -4.31 1.43
CA GLN A 214 -6.92 -5.25 1.35
C GLN A 214 -5.62 -4.62 1.85
N ALA A 215 -5.35 -3.36 1.53
CA ALA A 215 -4.23 -2.63 2.07
C ALA A 215 -4.33 -2.50 3.60
N ARG A 216 -5.52 -2.24 4.14
CA ARG A 216 -5.78 -2.21 5.59
C ARG A 216 -5.39 -3.53 6.25
N ASP A 217 -5.82 -4.66 5.70
CA ASP A 217 -5.55 -5.97 6.30
C ASP A 217 -4.05 -6.27 6.31
N GLU A 218 -3.35 -5.87 5.25
CA GLU A 218 -1.91 -5.99 5.17
C GLU A 218 -1.17 -5.04 6.13
N ILE A 219 -1.61 -3.79 6.21
CA ILE A 219 -1.09 -2.81 7.17
C ILE A 219 -1.33 -3.31 8.60
N LYS A 220 -2.52 -3.85 8.91
CA LYS A 220 -2.84 -4.44 10.21
C LYS A 220 -1.90 -5.59 10.56
N ARG A 221 -1.55 -6.44 9.59
CA ARG A 221 -0.60 -7.54 9.76
C ARG A 221 0.81 -7.04 10.00
N VAL A 222 1.27 -6.09 9.19
CA VAL A 222 2.65 -5.59 9.23
C VAL A 222 2.87 -4.73 10.45
N TYR A 223 1.98 -3.79 10.76
CA TYR A 223 2.11 -2.81 11.84
C TYR A 223 1.62 -3.31 13.20
N ALA A 224 1.26 -4.58 13.34
CA ALA A 224 0.70 -5.15 14.58
C ALA A 224 1.57 -4.91 15.82
N ASN A 225 2.90 -4.86 15.64
CA ASN A 225 3.88 -4.68 16.71
C ASN A 225 4.66 -3.36 16.58
N TYR A 226 4.14 -2.37 15.85
CA TYR A 226 4.83 -1.09 15.60
C TYR A 226 5.29 -0.40 16.89
N ASP A 227 4.48 -0.47 17.95
CA ASP A 227 4.79 0.14 19.26
C ASP A 227 5.93 -0.56 20.03
N LEU A 228 6.36 -1.75 19.60
CA LEU A 228 7.49 -2.46 20.22
C LEU A 228 8.85 -1.95 19.70
N ILE A 229 8.85 -1.12 18.66
CA ILE A 229 10.04 -0.58 18.02
C ILE A 229 10.66 0.51 18.88
N ASP A 230 11.97 0.39 19.10
CA ASP A 230 12.79 1.46 19.62
C ASP A 230 13.19 2.41 18.49
N TRP A 231 12.39 3.47 18.32
CA TRP A 231 12.64 4.51 17.33
C TRP A 231 13.85 5.38 17.67
N GLU A 232 14.25 5.49 18.93
CA GLU A 232 15.48 6.22 19.28
C GLU A 232 16.70 5.45 18.78
N LEU A 233 16.74 4.14 19.06
CA LEU A 233 17.75 3.23 18.55
C LEU A 233 17.79 3.20 17.02
N SER A 234 16.62 3.32 16.38
CA SER A 234 16.45 3.26 14.93
C SER A 234 16.63 4.60 14.20
N GLY A 235 17.10 5.65 14.90
CA GLY A 235 17.34 6.97 14.30
C GLY A 235 16.06 7.72 13.87
N GLY A 236 14.97 7.53 14.61
CA GLY A 236 13.65 8.15 14.41
C GLY A 236 12.69 7.36 13.53
N ALA A 237 11.39 7.63 13.61
CA ALA A 237 10.39 7.06 12.72
C ALA A 237 10.39 7.74 11.33
N ASN A 238 9.80 7.06 10.33
CA ASN A 238 9.61 7.64 8.99
C ASN A 238 8.75 8.92 9.03
N SER A 239 7.74 8.91 9.90
CA SER A 239 6.82 10.01 10.15
C SER A 239 6.43 9.99 11.63
N VAL A 240 5.88 11.10 12.12
CA VAL A 240 5.46 11.24 13.51
C VAL A 240 3.98 11.59 13.58
N GLU A 241 3.28 11.05 14.58
CA GLU A 241 1.88 11.40 14.82
C GLU A 241 1.74 12.90 15.05
N ARG A 242 0.72 13.48 14.43
CA ARG A 242 0.41 14.91 14.53
C ARG A 242 -1.09 15.09 14.51
N CYS A 243 -1.60 16.12 15.20
CA CYS A 243 -3.02 16.40 15.06
C CYS A 243 -3.34 16.79 13.62
N MET A 244 -4.20 16.02 12.97
CA MET A 244 -4.77 16.31 11.65
C MET A 244 -5.82 17.44 11.70
N CYS A 245 -5.82 18.27 12.75
CA CYS A 245 -6.79 19.29 13.12
C CYS A 245 -7.13 20.35 12.03
N ASN A 246 -6.54 20.32 10.84
CA ASN A 246 -6.68 21.34 9.78
C ASN A 246 -6.87 20.80 8.34
N HIS A 247 -7.14 19.52 8.13
CA HIS A 247 -7.55 19.04 6.80
C HIS A 247 -9.07 18.88 6.78
N HIS A 248 -9.76 19.97 6.43
CA HIS A 248 -11.21 20.04 6.17
C HIS A 248 -11.45 20.21 4.68
#